data_AF-A0A2A4PLN6-F1
#
_entry.id   AF-A0A2A4PLN6-F1
#
_cell.length_a   1.000
_cell.length_b   1.000
_cell.length_c   1.000
_cell.angle_alpha   90.00
_cell.angle_beta   90.00
_cell.angle_gamma   90.00
#
_symmetry.space_group_name_H-M   'P 1'
#
loop_
_entity.id
_entity.type
_entity.pdbx_description
1 polymer ?
#
loop_
_entity_poly.entity_id
_entity_poly.type
_entity_poly.pdbx_seq_one_letter_code
_entity_poly.pdbx_strand_id
1 'polypeptide(L)'
;MNQNIDNGISDANDINPRIAHYLLLSKGWNLMTSLSITAGSPSTTGPKIYLETINMLSAFFKGISQLNDRPTQRVLWISIVSATLVFSMLWVVVGVLLGSTSIFTIGWLEWAVDLLGGLATFVFTWFLFPGVISAVIGIFLGDIANAVEARHFPSLGPAMGLPMAKAVLVTLGYLGVLIVLNLFLLVFLLIPPLFPFVFYTVNGYLLGREYFELVALRRIGPEEARRLRKAHRGKLFLTGVIMALLLTLPVVNLLAPVVITAAMVHLFEDWRGNPGIAH
;
A
#
# COMPACT_ATOMS: atom_id res chain seq x y z
N MET A 1 -19.80 -52.73 39.41
CA MET A 1 -20.15 -52.16 38.10
C MET A 1 -19.81 -50.68 38.13
N ASN A 2 -18.65 -50.30 37.59
CA ASN A 2 -18.22 -48.90 37.53
C ASN A 2 -18.46 -48.41 36.10
N GLN A 3 -19.38 -47.47 35.91
CA GLN A 3 -19.63 -46.86 34.60
C GLN A 3 -18.57 -45.80 34.33
N ASN A 4 -17.84 -45.98 33.22
CA ASN A 4 -16.85 -45.04 32.73
C ASN A 4 -17.60 -43.89 32.03
N ILE A 5 -17.52 -42.68 32.58
CA ILE A 5 -18.10 -41.48 31.98
C ILE A 5 -17.09 -40.96 30.95
N ASP A 6 -17.42 -41.08 29.67
CA ASP A 6 -16.69 -40.42 28.58
C ASP A 6 -16.97 -38.91 28.64
N ASN A 7 -15.94 -38.13 28.97
CA ASN A 7 -15.99 -36.70 29.20
C ASN A 7 -15.55 -35.85 27.99
N GLY A 8 -15.39 -36.44 26.80
CA GLY A 8 -15.27 -35.68 25.54
C GLY A 8 -14.07 -34.73 25.45
N ILE A 9 -13.08 -34.87 26.33
CA ILE A 9 -11.81 -34.12 26.25
C ILE A 9 -10.87 -34.94 25.39
N SER A 10 -10.50 -34.40 24.23
CA SER A 10 -9.50 -34.99 23.34
C SER A 10 -8.16 -35.09 24.09
N ASP A 11 -7.66 -36.31 24.26
CA ASP A 11 -6.36 -36.59 24.89
C ASP A 11 -5.23 -35.89 24.12
N ALA A 12 -4.22 -35.41 24.84
CA ALA A 12 -3.10 -34.64 24.28
C ALA A 12 -2.27 -35.38 23.19
N ASN A 13 -2.52 -36.67 22.99
CA ASN A 13 -1.92 -37.49 21.93
C ASN A 13 -2.65 -37.39 20.57
N ASP A 14 -3.82 -36.76 20.50
CA ASP A 14 -4.64 -36.65 19.26
C ASP A 14 -4.35 -35.36 18.46
N ILE A 15 -3.39 -34.55 18.89
CA ILE A 15 -3.07 -33.29 18.22
C ILE A 15 -2.21 -33.56 16.99
N ASN A 16 -2.81 -33.35 15.81
CA ASN A 16 -2.12 -33.35 14.52
C ASN A 16 -0.78 -32.57 14.59
N PRO A 17 0.36 -33.17 14.19
CA PRO A 17 1.68 -32.54 14.32
C PRO A 17 1.80 -31.20 13.57
N ARG A 18 0.96 -30.95 12.56
CA ARG A 18 0.89 -29.64 11.88
C ARG A 18 0.30 -28.54 12.77
N ILE A 19 -0.65 -28.85 13.64
CA ILE A 19 -1.28 -27.88 14.57
C ILE A 19 -0.38 -27.63 15.78
N ALA A 20 0.36 -28.66 16.24
CA ALA A 20 1.34 -28.53 17.30
C ALA A 20 2.46 -27.52 16.94
N HIS A 21 2.90 -27.47 15.68
CA HIS A 21 3.91 -26.50 15.22
C HIS A 21 3.44 -25.04 15.33
N TYR A 22 2.16 -24.75 15.02
CA TYR A 22 1.58 -23.41 15.18
C TYR A 22 1.38 -23.02 16.65
N LEU A 23 1.01 -23.97 17.51
CA LEU A 23 0.86 -23.74 18.95
C LEU A 23 2.20 -23.51 19.67
N LEU A 24 3.29 -24.12 19.19
CA LEU A 24 4.63 -23.91 19.72
C LEU A 24 5.21 -22.55 19.28
N LEU A 25 4.96 -22.11 18.05
CA LEU A 25 5.36 -20.78 17.57
C LEU A 25 4.59 -19.65 18.28
N SER A 26 3.29 -19.84 18.54
CA SER A 26 2.49 -18.85 19.28
C SER A 26 2.83 -18.81 20.78
N LYS A 27 3.12 -19.95 21.40
CA LYS A 27 3.59 -20.00 22.81
C LYS A 27 5.01 -19.45 22.97
N GLY A 28 5.92 -19.70 22.03
CA GLY A 28 7.28 -19.14 22.05
C GLY A 28 7.27 -17.61 21.97
N TRP A 29 6.35 -17.03 21.20
CA TRP A 29 6.14 -15.58 21.12
C TRP A 29 5.56 -14.99 22.42
N ASN A 30 4.63 -15.69 23.06
CA ASN A 30 4.04 -15.30 24.35
C ASN A 30 5.02 -15.43 25.53
N LEU A 31 5.99 -16.35 25.45
CA LEU A 31 7.07 -16.50 26.43
C LEU A 31 8.17 -15.44 26.26
N MET A 32 8.51 -15.04 25.04
CA MET A 32 9.44 -13.92 24.81
C MET A 32 8.85 -12.57 25.23
N THR A 33 7.54 -12.39 25.09
CA THR A 33 6.83 -11.18 25.55
C THR A 33 6.62 -11.16 27.07
N SER A 34 6.48 -12.31 27.75
CA SER A 34 6.38 -12.34 29.21
C SER A 34 7.73 -12.21 29.92
N LEU A 35 8.82 -12.72 29.34
CA LEU A 35 10.18 -12.56 29.89
C LEU A 35 10.69 -11.11 29.83
N SER A 36 10.18 -10.30 28.90
CA SER A 36 10.53 -8.88 28.80
C SER A 36 9.70 -7.98 29.74
N ILE A 37 8.66 -8.51 30.40
CA ILE A 37 7.84 -7.77 31.38
C ILE A 37 8.41 -7.89 32.81
N THR A 38 9.19 -8.93 33.11
CA THR A 38 9.71 -9.18 34.48
C THR A 38 11.09 -8.56 34.74
N ALA A 39 11.81 -8.10 33.72
CA ALA A 39 13.10 -7.44 33.89
C ALA A 39 12.94 -5.92 34.08
N GLY A 40 12.91 -5.52 35.36
CA GLY A 40 13.25 -4.20 35.93
C GLY A 40 13.15 -2.95 35.05
N SER A 41 12.29 -2.02 35.46
CA SER A 41 12.20 -0.63 35.00
C SER A 41 13.57 0.03 34.72
N PRO A 42 13.78 0.54 33.49
CA PRO A 42 14.68 1.65 33.26
C PRO A 42 13.90 2.87 32.74
N SER A 43 14.26 4.01 33.31
CA SER A 43 13.96 5.38 32.93
C SER A 43 13.53 5.63 31.47
N THR A 44 12.46 6.42 31.39
CA THR A 44 11.91 7.19 30.29
C THR A 44 12.78 7.38 29.03
N THR A 45 12.13 7.16 27.88
CA THR A 45 12.44 7.63 26.50
C THR A 45 13.15 6.68 25.52
N GLY A 46 13.28 5.38 25.80
CA GLY A 46 14.00 4.42 24.93
C GLY A 46 13.17 3.34 24.19
N PRO A 47 12.21 2.62 24.81
CA PRO A 47 11.70 1.36 24.20
C PRO A 47 10.43 1.48 23.33
N LYS A 48 9.59 2.51 23.53
CA LYS A 48 8.29 2.62 22.84
C LYS A 48 8.41 2.80 21.32
N ILE A 49 9.39 3.59 20.87
CA ILE A 49 9.59 3.94 19.45
C ILE A 49 10.02 2.71 18.65
N TYR A 50 10.90 1.88 19.21
CA TYR A 50 11.32 0.63 18.57
C TYR A 50 10.15 -0.35 18.42
N LEU A 51 9.30 -0.48 19.43
CA LEU A 51 8.13 -1.37 19.39
C LEU A 51 7.05 -0.88 18.40
N GLU A 52 6.80 0.43 18.32
CA GLU A 52 5.86 0.99 17.34
C GLU A 52 6.37 0.85 15.89
N THR A 53 7.67 1.00 15.66
CA THR A 53 8.28 0.82 14.33
C THR A 53 8.21 -0.64 13.90
N ILE A 54 8.41 -1.59 14.82
CA ILE A 54 8.25 -3.03 14.57
C ILE A 54 6.79 -3.37 14.21
N ASN A 55 5.81 -2.74 14.86
CA ASN A 55 4.39 -2.93 14.53
C ASN A 55 4.01 -2.36 13.15
N MET A 56 4.57 -1.21 12.76
CA MET A 56 4.38 -0.66 11.40
C MET A 56 5.04 -1.55 10.34
N LEU A 57 6.30 -1.95 10.54
CA LEU A 57 7.01 -2.82 9.60
C LEU A 57 6.32 -4.20 9.49
N SER A 58 5.79 -4.73 10.60
CA SER A 58 4.95 -5.93 10.63
C SER A 58 3.69 -5.78 9.77
N ALA A 59 3.02 -4.63 9.77
CA ALA A 59 1.87 -4.37 8.92
C ALA A 59 2.25 -4.35 7.42
N PHE A 60 3.40 -3.76 7.07
CA PHE A 60 3.95 -3.83 5.71
C PHE A 60 4.30 -5.25 5.29
N PHE A 61 4.96 -6.04 6.15
CA PHE A 61 5.28 -7.45 5.87
C PHE A 61 4.04 -8.33 5.79
N LYS A 62 3.00 -8.07 6.59
CA LYS A 62 1.68 -8.71 6.44
C LYS A 62 1.06 -8.36 5.10
N GLY A 63 1.10 -7.09 4.68
CA GLY A 63 0.66 -6.66 3.34
C GLY A 63 1.41 -7.35 2.20
N ILE A 64 2.71 -7.59 2.34
CA ILE A 64 3.51 -8.37 1.38
C ILE A 64 3.07 -9.84 1.37
N SER A 65 2.81 -10.45 2.53
CA SER A 65 2.30 -11.83 2.60
C SER A 65 0.90 -12.00 1.98
N GLN A 66 0.09 -10.93 1.98
CA GLN A 66 -1.26 -10.89 1.38
C GLN A 66 -1.26 -10.87 -0.15
N LEU A 67 -0.12 -10.64 -0.79
CA LEU A 67 0.03 -10.77 -2.26
C LEU A 67 -0.21 -12.20 -2.74
N ASN A 68 -0.15 -13.19 -1.84
CA ASN A 68 -0.38 -14.60 -2.17
C ASN A 68 -1.85 -15.06 -2.02
N ASP A 69 -2.77 -14.18 -1.61
CA ASP A 69 -4.19 -14.52 -1.46
C ASP A 69 -4.94 -14.41 -2.81
N ARG A 70 -5.80 -15.40 -3.13
CA ARG A 70 -6.53 -15.49 -4.41
C ARG A 70 -7.33 -14.24 -4.82
N PRO A 71 -8.02 -13.52 -3.91
CA PRO A 71 -8.74 -12.29 -4.27
C PRO A 71 -7.78 -11.14 -4.67
N THR A 72 -6.67 -10.98 -3.94
CA THR A 72 -5.62 -10.00 -4.24
C THR A 72 -4.94 -10.34 -5.58
N GLN A 73 -4.67 -11.63 -5.82
CA GLN A 73 -4.15 -12.10 -7.10
C GLN A 73 -5.11 -11.84 -8.27
N ARG A 74 -6.43 -11.92 -8.06
CA ARG A 74 -7.41 -11.60 -9.11
C ARG A 74 -7.31 -10.13 -9.52
N VAL A 75 -7.25 -9.21 -8.57
CA VAL A 75 -7.07 -7.78 -8.84
C VAL A 75 -5.73 -7.50 -9.50
N LEU A 76 -4.66 -8.17 -9.04
CA LEU A 76 -3.34 -8.09 -9.64
C LEU A 76 -3.36 -8.58 -11.09
N TRP A 77 -4.00 -9.72 -11.38
CA TRP A 77 -4.13 -10.25 -12.74
C TRP A 77 -4.97 -9.36 -13.65
N ILE A 78 -6.08 -8.80 -13.15
CA ILE A 78 -6.85 -7.80 -13.91
C ILE A 78 -5.97 -6.60 -14.23
N SER A 79 -5.18 -6.12 -13.26
CA SER A 79 -4.25 -4.99 -13.46
C SER A 79 -3.17 -5.30 -14.49
N ILE A 80 -2.57 -6.50 -14.43
CA ILE A 80 -1.56 -6.97 -15.39
C ILE A 80 -2.17 -7.10 -16.79
N VAL A 81 -3.36 -7.71 -16.92
CA VAL A 81 -4.03 -7.89 -18.21
C VAL A 81 -4.43 -6.54 -18.81
N SER A 82 -5.02 -5.65 -18.00
CA SER A 82 -5.36 -4.28 -18.44
C SER A 82 -4.14 -3.49 -18.88
N ALA A 83 -3.04 -3.53 -18.11
CA ALA A 83 -1.79 -2.88 -18.48
C ALA A 83 -1.19 -3.46 -19.78
N THR A 84 -1.22 -4.79 -19.92
CA THR A 84 -0.75 -5.48 -21.13
C THR A 84 -1.60 -5.11 -22.35
N LEU A 85 -2.93 -5.02 -22.20
CA LEU A 85 -3.82 -4.60 -23.28
C LEU A 85 -3.55 -3.16 -23.72
N VAL A 86 -3.42 -2.23 -22.77
CA VAL A 86 -3.07 -0.82 -23.06
C VAL A 86 -1.73 -0.74 -23.78
N PHE A 87 -0.74 -1.52 -23.33
CA PHE A 87 0.57 -1.57 -23.99
C PHE A 87 0.47 -2.11 -25.43
N SER A 88 -0.15 -3.27 -25.62
CA SER A 88 -0.31 -3.87 -26.95
C SER A 88 -1.05 -2.93 -27.90
N MET A 89 -2.07 -2.22 -27.40
CA MET A 89 -2.80 -1.22 -28.18
C MET A 89 -1.91 -0.04 -28.58
N LEU A 90 -1.12 0.51 -27.65
CA LEU A 90 -0.15 1.58 -27.94
C LEU A 90 0.90 1.13 -28.96
N TRP A 91 1.45 -0.08 -28.80
CA TRP A 91 2.43 -0.64 -29.72
C TRP A 91 1.88 -0.78 -31.14
N VAL A 92 0.67 -1.31 -31.28
CA VAL A 92 -0.02 -1.43 -32.58
C VAL A 92 -0.29 -0.05 -33.17
N VAL A 93 -0.80 0.90 -32.39
CA VAL A 93 -1.10 2.25 -32.86
C VAL A 93 0.16 2.95 -33.35
N VAL A 94 1.25 2.92 -32.59
CA VAL A 94 2.52 3.55 -32.99
C VAL A 94 3.14 2.83 -34.18
N GLY A 95 3.11 1.49 -34.21
CA GLY A 95 3.61 0.71 -35.34
C GLY A 95 2.84 0.99 -36.64
N VAL A 96 1.52 1.12 -36.57
CA VAL A 96 0.69 1.51 -37.72
C VAL A 96 0.98 2.96 -38.13
N LEU A 97 1.11 3.89 -37.19
CA LEU A 97 1.41 5.30 -37.49
C LEU A 97 2.77 5.47 -38.18
N LEU A 98 3.82 4.80 -37.69
CA LEU A 98 5.14 4.82 -38.30
C LEU A 98 5.11 4.13 -39.67
N GLY A 99 4.54 2.92 -39.77
CA GLY A 99 4.50 2.17 -41.02
C GLY A 99 3.57 2.74 -42.12
N SER A 100 2.62 3.60 -41.76
CA SER A 100 1.74 4.29 -42.71
C SER A 100 2.27 5.65 -43.16
N THR A 101 3.33 6.15 -42.53
CA THR A 101 3.89 7.48 -42.82
C THR A 101 5.30 7.32 -43.36
N SER A 102 5.47 7.43 -44.69
CA SER A 102 6.80 7.62 -45.28
C SER A 102 7.28 9.02 -44.91
N ILE A 103 8.15 9.14 -43.91
CA ILE A 103 8.66 10.45 -43.47
C ILE A 103 9.82 10.87 -44.38
N PHE A 104 10.61 9.91 -44.86
CA PHE A 104 11.73 10.15 -45.75
C PHE A 104 11.66 9.28 -47.02
N THR A 105 12.14 9.85 -48.13
CA THR A 105 12.25 9.14 -49.42
C THR A 105 13.57 8.36 -49.56
N ILE A 106 14.49 8.52 -48.61
CA ILE A 106 15.82 7.91 -48.60
C ILE A 106 15.78 6.66 -47.70
N GLY A 107 15.96 5.47 -48.30
CA GLY A 107 15.67 4.19 -47.64
C GLY A 107 16.44 3.91 -46.34
N TRP A 108 17.69 4.36 -46.20
CA TRP A 108 18.46 4.16 -44.94
C TRP A 108 18.00 5.11 -43.82
N LEU A 109 17.48 6.29 -44.19
CA LEU A 109 17.00 7.29 -43.23
C LEU A 109 15.63 6.88 -42.69
N GLU A 110 14.79 6.30 -43.55
CA GLU A 110 13.52 5.67 -43.15
C GLU A 110 13.75 4.51 -42.17
N TRP A 111 14.68 3.59 -42.49
CA TRP A 111 15.04 2.50 -41.60
C TRP A 111 15.56 2.98 -40.23
N ALA A 112 16.35 4.07 -40.21
CA ALA A 112 16.85 4.65 -38.98
C ALA A 112 15.71 5.26 -38.13
N VAL A 113 14.73 5.91 -38.76
CA VAL A 113 13.56 6.47 -38.08
C VAL A 113 12.66 5.37 -37.52
N ASP A 114 12.41 4.30 -38.28
CA ASP A 114 11.64 3.15 -37.81
C ASP A 114 12.31 2.48 -36.60
N LEU A 115 13.63 2.29 -36.66
CA LEU A 115 14.40 1.71 -35.56
C LEU A 115 14.37 2.60 -34.31
N LEU A 116 14.60 3.90 -34.47
CA LEU A 116 14.57 4.87 -33.37
C LEU A 116 13.16 5.04 -32.80
N GLY A 117 12.13 5.02 -33.64
CA GLY A 117 10.72 5.08 -33.24
C GLY A 117 10.30 3.83 -32.45
N GLY A 118 10.71 2.64 -32.91
CA GLY A 118 10.50 1.38 -32.18
C GLY A 118 11.22 1.37 -30.83
N LEU A 119 12.48 1.82 -30.78
CA LEU A 119 13.24 1.92 -29.53
C LEU A 119 12.64 2.94 -28.57
N ALA A 120 12.25 4.11 -29.06
CA ALA A 120 11.57 5.12 -28.26
C ALA A 120 10.25 4.57 -27.68
N THR A 121 9.45 3.88 -28.49
CA THR A 121 8.19 3.25 -28.04
C THR A 121 8.43 2.22 -26.93
N PHE A 122 9.47 1.39 -27.07
CA PHE A 122 9.87 0.44 -26.04
C PHE A 122 10.26 1.13 -24.74
N VAL A 123 11.14 2.14 -24.81
CA VAL A 123 11.60 2.90 -23.63
C VAL A 123 10.45 3.62 -22.95
N PHE A 124 9.59 4.32 -23.70
CA PHE A 124 8.43 5.01 -23.15
C PHE A 124 7.46 4.04 -22.49
N THR A 125 7.21 2.88 -23.11
CA THR A 125 6.38 1.85 -22.49
C THR A 125 6.98 1.36 -21.20
N TRP A 126 8.25 0.95 -21.21
CA TRP A 126 8.92 0.42 -20.03
C TRP A 126 8.82 1.41 -18.86
N PHE A 127 8.95 2.71 -19.16
CA PHE A 127 8.82 3.77 -18.19
C PHE A 127 7.37 4.02 -17.72
N LEU A 128 6.39 3.95 -18.62
CA LEU A 128 4.96 4.17 -18.30
C LEU A 128 4.32 2.97 -17.60
N PHE A 129 4.81 1.76 -17.83
CA PHE A 129 4.19 0.51 -17.36
C PHE A 129 4.01 0.47 -15.84
N PRO A 130 5.00 0.83 -14.99
CA PRO A 130 4.78 0.90 -13.55
C PRO A 130 3.71 1.90 -13.12
N GLY A 131 3.62 3.04 -13.81
CA GLY A 131 2.60 4.05 -13.55
C GLY A 131 1.19 3.55 -13.88
N VAL A 132 1.04 2.87 -15.03
CA VAL A 132 -0.25 2.29 -15.45
C VAL A 132 -0.71 1.20 -14.47
N ILE A 133 0.17 0.26 -14.12
CA ILE A 133 -0.18 -0.78 -13.13
C ILE A 133 -0.61 -0.16 -11.81
N SER A 134 0.17 0.79 -11.30
CA SER A 134 -0.11 1.44 -10.02
C SER A 134 -1.44 2.20 -10.05
N ALA A 135 -1.77 2.84 -11.17
CA ALA A 135 -3.06 3.50 -11.37
C ALA A 135 -4.23 2.50 -11.37
N VAL A 136 -4.09 1.37 -12.07
CA VAL A 136 -5.14 0.33 -12.07
C VAL A 136 -5.33 -0.26 -10.68
N ILE A 137 -4.25 -0.62 -9.97
CA ILE A 137 -4.33 -1.10 -8.59
C ILE A 137 -4.95 -0.04 -7.67
N GLY A 138 -4.63 1.24 -7.89
CA GLY A 138 -5.24 2.36 -7.17
C GLY A 138 -6.75 2.47 -7.36
N ILE A 139 -7.28 2.18 -8.55
CA ILE A 139 -8.74 2.12 -8.79
C ILE A 139 -9.38 1.00 -7.95
N PHE A 140 -8.68 -0.13 -7.81
CA PHE A 140 -9.13 -1.27 -6.99
C PHE A 140 -8.76 -1.16 -5.51
N LEU A 141 -8.30 0.01 -5.03
CA LEU A 141 -8.08 0.28 -3.60
C LEU A 141 -9.35 0.01 -2.78
N GLY A 142 -10.50 0.29 -3.38
CA GLY A 142 -11.84 -0.20 -3.04
C GLY A 142 -11.83 -1.66 -2.53
N ASP A 143 -11.51 -2.55 -3.45
CA ASP A 143 -11.61 -3.99 -3.26
C ASP A 143 -10.48 -4.54 -2.40
N ILE A 144 -9.28 -3.96 -2.48
CA ILE A 144 -8.15 -4.35 -1.64
C ILE A 144 -8.49 -4.13 -0.16
N ALA A 145 -9.01 -2.96 0.19
CA ALA A 145 -9.42 -2.70 1.57
C ALA A 145 -10.57 -3.61 2.03
N ASN A 146 -11.55 -3.90 1.16
CA ASN A 146 -12.61 -4.87 1.48
C ASN A 146 -12.01 -6.27 1.76
N ALA A 147 -11.06 -6.72 0.94
CA ALA A 147 -10.41 -8.01 1.11
C ALA A 147 -9.60 -8.07 2.42
N VAL A 148 -8.88 -7.00 2.75
CA VAL A 148 -8.12 -6.88 4.01
C VAL A 148 -9.05 -6.92 5.22
N GLU A 149 -10.13 -6.14 5.19
CA GLU A 149 -11.14 -6.08 6.25
C GLU A 149 -11.83 -7.44 6.46
N ALA A 150 -12.29 -8.08 5.38
CA ALA A 150 -12.95 -9.39 5.47
C ALA A 150 -12.06 -10.46 6.12
N ARG A 151 -10.73 -10.36 5.94
CA ARG A 151 -9.78 -11.33 6.46
C ARG A 151 -9.35 -11.04 7.90
N HIS A 152 -9.03 -9.79 8.22
CA HIS A 152 -8.41 -9.43 9.50
C HIS A 152 -9.39 -8.84 10.50
N PHE A 153 -10.53 -8.35 10.02
CA PHE A 153 -11.56 -7.71 10.81
C PHE A 153 -12.95 -8.27 10.44
N PRO A 154 -13.16 -9.60 10.53
CA PRO A 154 -14.39 -10.25 10.07
C PRO A 154 -15.64 -9.86 10.87
N SER A 155 -15.46 -9.28 12.05
CA SER A 155 -16.54 -8.73 12.87
C SER A 155 -17.05 -7.37 12.37
N LEU A 156 -16.31 -6.70 11.47
CA LEU A 156 -16.80 -5.49 10.82
C LEU A 156 -17.86 -5.90 9.79
N GLY A 157 -19.08 -5.36 9.95
CA GLY A 157 -20.13 -5.48 8.93
C GLY A 157 -19.71 -4.88 7.58
N PRO A 158 -20.57 -4.96 6.56
CA PRO A 158 -20.28 -4.40 5.23
C PRO A 158 -19.86 -2.92 5.33
N ALA A 159 -18.79 -2.53 4.63
CA ALA A 159 -18.41 -1.12 4.54
C ALA A 159 -19.50 -0.35 3.80
N MET A 160 -19.72 0.92 4.19
CA MET A 160 -20.60 1.82 3.41
C MET A 160 -20.03 2.07 2.01
N GLY A 161 -18.73 1.84 1.83
CA GLY A 161 -17.99 2.16 0.61
C GLY A 161 -17.75 3.66 0.49
N LEU A 162 -16.82 4.03 -0.39
CA LEU A 162 -16.61 5.42 -0.78
C LEU A 162 -17.19 5.61 -2.18
N PRO A 163 -18.27 6.40 -2.36
CA PRO A 163 -18.82 6.68 -3.67
C PRO A 163 -17.74 7.23 -4.62
N MET A 164 -17.68 6.74 -5.85
CA MET A 164 -16.66 7.12 -6.84
C MET A 164 -16.54 8.65 -7.01
N ALA A 165 -17.67 9.36 -7.02
CA ALA A 165 -17.70 10.82 -7.08
C ALA A 165 -16.97 11.48 -5.90
N LYS A 166 -17.10 10.94 -4.69
CA LYS A 166 -16.38 11.43 -3.51
C LYS A 166 -14.89 11.10 -3.58
N ALA A 167 -14.54 9.90 -4.04
CA ALA A 167 -13.14 9.51 -4.25
C ALA A 167 -12.46 10.46 -5.24
N VAL A 168 -13.11 10.73 -6.38
CA VAL A 168 -12.60 11.68 -7.39
C VAL A 168 -12.43 13.09 -6.81
N LEU A 169 -13.37 13.58 -6.02
CA LEU A 169 -13.25 14.90 -5.38
C LEU A 169 -12.06 14.98 -4.40
N VAL A 170 -11.86 13.94 -3.59
CA VAL A 170 -10.71 13.84 -2.67
C VAL A 170 -9.41 13.87 -3.46
N THR A 171 -9.30 13.02 -4.49
CA THR A 171 -8.11 12.95 -5.34
C THR A 171 -7.86 14.23 -6.15
N LEU A 172 -8.89 14.92 -6.63
CA LEU A 172 -8.73 16.23 -7.29
C LEU A 172 -8.20 17.29 -6.32
N GLY A 173 -8.70 17.31 -5.08
CA GLY A 173 -8.18 18.19 -4.04
C GLY A 173 -6.70 17.90 -3.73
N TYR A 174 -6.32 16.62 -3.70
CA TYR A 174 -4.92 16.21 -3.59
C TYR A 174 -4.09 16.66 -4.79
N LEU A 175 -4.55 16.45 -6.02
CA LEU A 175 -3.84 16.85 -7.23
C LEU A 175 -3.58 18.36 -7.26
N GLY A 176 -4.55 19.18 -6.88
CA GLY A 176 -4.37 20.63 -6.79
C GLY A 176 -3.25 21.02 -5.81
N VAL A 177 -3.24 20.44 -4.61
CA VAL A 177 -2.19 20.69 -3.61
C VAL A 177 -0.84 20.14 -4.09
N LEU A 178 -0.83 18.95 -4.68
CA LEU A 178 0.37 18.32 -5.22
C LEU A 178 1.04 19.20 -6.28
N ILE A 179 0.26 19.78 -7.20
CA ILE A 179 0.77 20.69 -8.23
C ILE A 179 1.42 21.91 -7.56
N VAL A 180 0.70 22.62 -6.69
CA VAL A 180 1.22 23.83 -6.02
C VAL A 180 2.51 23.53 -5.25
N LEU A 181 2.56 22.42 -4.52
CA LEU A 181 3.74 22.06 -3.75
C LEU A 181 4.90 21.59 -4.65
N ASN A 182 4.64 20.92 -5.77
CA ASN A 182 5.70 20.58 -6.73
C ASN A 182 6.28 21.82 -7.42
N LEU A 183 5.46 22.83 -7.74
CA LEU A 183 5.97 24.11 -8.24
C LEU A 183 6.90 24.78 -7.22
N PHE A 184 6.55 24.70 -5.93
CA PHE A 184 7.43 25.19 -4.86
C PHE A 184 8.72 24.37 -4.74
N LEU A 185 8.66 23.05 -4.92
CA LEU A 185 9.83 22.15 -4.89
C LEU A 185 10.84 22.46 -6.00
N LEU A 186 10.43 23.00 -7.16
CA LEU A 186 11.35 23.38 -8.24
C LEU A 186 12.42 24.38 -7.77
N VAL A 187 12.08 25.29 -6.85
CA VAL A 187 13.03 26.26 -6.30
C VAL A 187 14.15 25.57 -5.50
N PHE A 188 13.82 24.47 -4.82
CA PHE A 188 14.78 23.70 -4.02
C PHE A 188 15.69 22.81 -4.86
N LEU A 189 15.43 22.64 -6.16
CA LEU A 189 16.34 21.95 -7.07
C LEU A 189 17.70 22.65 -7.16
N LEU A 190 17.72 23.96 -6.90
CA LEU A 190 18.93 24.78 -6.83
C LEU A 190 19.77 24.52 -5.57
N ILE A 191 19.25 23.76 -4.60
CA ILE A 191 19.94 23.37 -3.36
C ILE A 191 19.91 21.83 -3.25
N PRO A 192 20.77 21.12 -3.99
CA PRO A 192 20.69 19.66 -4.12
C PRO A 192 20.69 18.87 -2.80
N PRO A 193 21.48 19.25 -1.75
CA PRO A 193 21.45 18.53 -0.48
C PRO A 193 20.11 18.63 0.26
N LEU A 194 19.36 19.72 0.07
CA LEU A 194 18.10 19.98 0.77
C LEU A 194 16.90 19.35 0.04
N PHE A 195 16.97 19.24 -1.29
CA PHE A 195 15.91 18.70 -2.14
C PHE A 195 15.28 17.39 -1.65
N PRO A 196 16.03 16.30 -1.36
CA PRO A 196 15.41 15.03 -0.96
C PRO A 196 14.63 15.14 0.35
N PHE A 197 15.11 15.92 1.32
CA PHE A 197 14.42 16.11 2.60
C PHE A 197 13.07 16.82 2.41
N VAL A 198 13.05 17.89 1.61
CA VAL A 198 11.82 18.63 1.32
C VAL A 198 10.87 17.76 0.48
N PHE A 199 11.39 17.07 -0.53
CA PHE A 199 10.63 16.17 -1.39
C PHE A 199 9.90 15.10 -0.59
N TYR A 200 10.60 14.34 0.26
CA TYR A 200 9.98 13.27 1.04
C TYR A 200 9.06 13.79 2.15
N THR A 201 9.37 14.95 2.73
CA THR A 201 8.47 15.60 3.71
C THR A 201 7.14 15.99 3.06
N VAL A 202 7.21 16.70 1.94
CA VAL A 202 6.03 17.16 1.20
C VAL A 202 5.21 15.98 0.70
N ASN A 203 5.83 15.06 -0.05
CA ASN A 203 5.12 13.91 -0.60
C ASN A 203 4.61 12.98 0.50
N GLY A 204 5.38 12.79 1.56
CA GLY A 204 4.95 11.98 2.70
C GLY A 204 3.71 12.54 3.39
N TYR A 205 3.69 13.84 3.68
CA TYR A 205 2.49 14.49 4.25
C TYR A 205 1.26 14.31 3.36
N LEU A 206 1.42 14.54 2.04
CA LEU A 206 0.32 14.48 1.09
C LEU A 206 -0.21 13.05 0.93
N LEU A 207 0.67 12.07 0.71
CA LEU A 207 0.31 10.66 0.54
C LEU A 207 -0.35 10.10 1.78
N GLY A 208 0.21 10.35 2.96
CA GLY A 208 -0.39 9.91 4.22
C GLY A 208 -1.82 10.43 4.35
N ARG A 209 -2.04 11.73 4.11
CA ARG A 209 -3.38 12.33 4.16
C ARG A 209 -4.35 11.69 3.17
N GLU A 210 -3.96 11.55 1.91
CA GLU A 210 -4.81 11.04 0.84
C GLU A 210 -5.24 9.60 1.09
N TYR A 211 -4.27 8.70 1.31
CA TYR A 211 -4.57 7.28 1.54
C TYR A 211 -5.39 7.07 2.81
N PHE A 212 -5.15 7.86 3.86
CA PHE A 212 -5.99 7.83 5.04
C PHE A 212 -7.43 8.25 4.75
N GLU A 213 -7.65 9.36 4.04
CA GLU A 213 -9.01 9.81 3.73
C GLU A 213 -9.75 8.81 2.83
N LEU A 214 -9.06 8.19 1.85
CA LEU A 214 -9.64 7.12 1.02
C LEU A 214 -10.08 5.89 1.82
N VAL A 215 -9.37 5.54 2.89
CA VAL A 215 -9.72 4.41 3.76
C VAL A 215 -10.79 4.82 4.79
N ALA A 216 -10.56 5.91 5.52
CA ALA A 216 -11.41 6.33 6.62
C ALA A 216 -12.83 6.67 6.16
N LEU A 217 -12.98 7.38 5.04
CA LEU A 217 -14.28 7.82 4.53
C LEU A 217 -15.20 6.68 4.09
N ARG A 218 -14.69 5.45 4.00
CA ARG A 218 -15.49 4.24 3.73
C ARG A 218 -16.25 3.75 4.95
N ARG A 219 -15.78 4.11 6.14
CA ARG A 219 -16.24 3.57 7.42
C ARG A 219 -16.82 4.66 8.33
N ILE A 220 -16.29 5.88 8.26
CA ILE A 220 -16.68 7.00 9.11
C ILE A 220 -16.94 8.27 8.30
N GLY A 221 -17.69 9.20 8.88
CA GLY A 221 -18.00 10.49 8.25
C GLY A 221 -16.78 11.42 8.14
N PRO A 222 -16.84 12.46 7.27
CA PRO A 222 -15.72 13.38 7.04
C PRO A 222 -15.24 14.12 8.30
N GLU A 223 -16.15 14.49 9.19
CA GLU A 223 -15.80 15.17 10.44
C GLU A 223 -14.99 14.27 11.37
N GLU A 224 -15.43 13.02 11.52
CA GLU A 224 -14.75 12.02 12.34
C GLU A 224 -13.38 11.66 11.76
N ALA A 225 -13.30 11.50 10.43
CA ALA A 225 -12.04 11.25 9.74
C ALA A 225 -11.05 12.40 9.99
N ARG A 226 -11.53 13.66 9.93
CA ARG A 226 -10.69 14.83 10.21
C ARG A 226 -10.22 14.87 11.66
N ARG A 227 -11.06 14.48 12.62
CA ARG A 227 -10.71 14.39 14.04
C ARG A 227 -9.62 13.33 14.28
N LEU A 228 -9.84 12.13 13.76
CA LEU A 228 -8.89 11.01 13.91
C LEU A 228 -7.54 11.31 13.26
N ARG A 229 -7.56 11.94 12.08
CA ARG A 229 -6.36 12.42 11.39
C ARG A 229 -5.58 13.45 12.19
N LYS A 230 -6.27 14.42 12.82
CA LYS A 230 -5.60 15.43 13.65
C LYS A 230 -4.95 14.79 14.87
N ALA A 231 -5.61 13.83 15.51
CA ALA A 231 -5.08 13.10 16.65
C ALA A 231 -3.81 12.31 16.31
N HIS A 232 -3.73 11.75 15.09
CA HIS A 232 -2.62 10.87 14.67
C HIS A 232 -1.69 11.50 13.61
N ARG A 233 -1.64 12.84 13.52
CA ARG A 233 -0.92 13.55 12.44
C ARG A 233 0.56 13.16 12.30
N GLY A 234 1.24 12.90 13.42
CA GLY A 234 2.67 12.55 13.43
C GLY A 234 2.90 11.14 12.89
N LYS A 235 2.13 10.17 13.38
CA LYS A 235 2.16 8.78 12.88
C LYS A 235 1.79 8.75 11.40
N LEU A 236 0.73 9.48 11.02
CA LEU A 236 0.27 9.54 9.63
C LEU A 236 1.33 10.16 8.69
N PHE A 237 2.02 11.21 9.14
CA PHE A 237 3.13 11.80 8.40
C PHE A 237 4.26 10.79 8.19
N LEU A 238 4.69 10.09 9.24
CA LEU A 238 5.76 9.09 9.15
C LEU A 238 5.38 7.93 8.22
N THR A 239 4.14 7.41 8.34
CA THR A 239 3.63 6.40 7.42
C THR A 239 3.68 6.92 5.98
N GLY A 240 3.25 8.15 5.74
CA GLY A 240 3.31 8.78 4.43
C GLY A 240 4.74 8.91 3.88
N VAL A 241 5.74 9.25 4.70
CA VAL A 241 7.15 9.25 4.28
C VAL A 241 7.60 7.85 3.86
N ILE A 242 7.22 6.80 4.60
CA ILE A 242 7.50 5.41 4.22
C ILE A 242 6.83 5.08 2.88
N MET A 243 5.58 5.49 2.67
CA MET A 243 4.89 5.31 1.38
C MET A 243 5.66 5.99 0.24
N ALA A 244 6.09 7.23 0.42
CA ALA A 244 6.85 7.98 -0.58
C ALA A 244 8.16 7.27 -0.95
N LEU A 245 8.86 6.70 0.03
CA LEU A 245 10.07 5.91 -0.18
C LEU A 245 9.77 4.62 -0.96
N LEU A 246 8.71 3.89 -0.60
CA LEU A 246 8.30 2.67 -1.31
C LEU A 246 7.95 2.93 -2.77
N LEU A 247 7.24 4.03 -3.04
CA LEU A 247 6.86 4.45 -4.40
C LEU A 247 8.06 4.91 -5.24
N THR A 248 9.16 5.33 -4.60
CA THR A 248 10.39 5.73 -5.32
C THR A 248 11.12 4.53 -5.92
N LEU A 249 11.00 3.35 -5.32
CA LEU A 249 11.67 2.14 -5.76
C LEU A 249 10.88 1.48 -6.91
N PRO A 250 11.38 1.41 -8.16
CA PRO A 250 10.58 1.03 -9.32
C PRO A 250 9.89 -0.35 -9.20
N VAL A 251 10.60 -1.35 -8.67
CA VAL A 251 10.06 -2.71 -8.49
C VAL A 251 9.03 -2.76 -7.36
N VAL A 252 9.27 -2.01 -6.27
CA VAL A 252 8.36 -1.97 -5.12
C VAL A 252 7.12 -1.15 -5.45
N ASN A 253 7.26 -0.10 -6.26
CA ASN A 253 6.18 0.78 -6.70
C ASN A 253 5.02 -0.01 -7.34
N LEU A 254 5.32 -1.10 -8.04
CA LEU A 254 4.30 -1.99 -8.62
C LEU A 254 3.37 -2.63 -7.58
N LEU A 255 3.89 -2.94 -6.39
CA LEU A 255 3.16 -3.59 -5.31
C LEU A 255 2.73 -2.59 -4.22
N ALA A 256 3.35 -1.41 -4.21
CA ALA A 256 3.19 -0.40 -3.19
C ALA A 256 1.71 -0.03 -2.97
N PRO A 257 0.86 0.22 -3.98
CA PRO A 257 -0.53 0.60 -3.71
C PRO A 257 -1.31 -0.45 -2.92
N VAL A 258 -1.05 -1.75 -3.14
CA VAL A 258 -1.67 -2.83 -2.35
C VAL A 258 -1.19 -2.77 -0.91
N VAL A 259 0.13 -2.75 -0.72
CA VAL A 259 0.74 -2.79 0.61
C VAL A 259 0.37 -1.54 1.42
N ILE A 260 0.41 -0.37 0.78
CA ILE A 260 0.03 0.91 1.37
C ILE A 260 -1.44 0.89 1.82
N THR A 261 -2.33 0.39 0.97
CA THR A 261 -3.76 0.27 1.30
C THR A 261 -3.96 -0.64 2.50
N ALA A 262 -3.36 -1.83 2.50
CA ALA A 262 -3.45 -2.78 3.61
C ALA A 262 -2.91 -2.19 4.92
N ALA A 263 -1.74 -1.56 4.87
CA ALA A 263 -1.14 -0.90 6.02
C ALA A 263 -2.04 0.22 6.57
N MET A 264 -2.63 1.03 5.68
CA MET A 264 -3.53 2.12 6.08
C MET A 264 -4.83 1.60 6.70
N VAL A 265 -5.40 0.50 6.21
CA VAL A 265 -6.56 -0.16 6.84
C VAL A 265 -6.24 -0.60 8.27
N HIS A 266 -5.09 -1.24 8.48
CA HIS A 266 -4.68 -1.65 9.82
C HIS A 266 -4.48 -0.46 10.77
N LEU A 267 -3.80 0.60 10.31
CA LEU A 267 -3.61 1.83 11.10
C LEU A 267 -4.94 2.51 11.41
N PHE A 268 -5.83 2.59 10.43
CA PHE A 268 -7.15 3.18 10.61
C PHE A 268 -7.97 2.44 11.67
N GLU A 269 -8.06 1.11 11.58
CA GLU A 269 -8.84 0.33 12.54
C GLU A 269 -8.21 0.34 13.94
N ASP A 270 -6.88 0.36 14.06
CA ASP A 270 -6.18 0.54 15.34
C ASP A 270 -6.54 1.89 15.99
N TRP A 271 -6.44 2.99 15.22
CA TRP A 271 -6.77 4.32 15.72
C TRP A 271 -8.25 4.50 16.04
N ARG A 272 -9.12 3.87 15.25
CA ARG A 272 -10.57 3.89 15.47
C ARG A 272 -10.96 3.10 16.72
N GLY A 273 -10.33 1.95 16.95
CA GLY A 273 -10.55 1.12 18.14
C GLY A 273 -9.95 1.70 19.41
N ASN A 274 -8.97 2.59 19.30
CA ASN A 274 -8.22 3.13 20.43
C ASN A 274 -8.06 4.66 20.39
N PRO A 275 -9.17 5.44 20.48
CA PRO A 275 -9.14 6.90 20.33
C PRO A 275 -8.34 7.65 21.42
N GLY A 276 -7.85 6.96 22.45
CA GLY A 276 -7.24 7.53 23.65
C GLY A 276 -5.71 7.61 23.69
N ILE A 277 -4.96 7.07 22.71
CA ILE A 277 -3.49 7.10 22.73
C ILE A 277 -2.97 8.20 21.79
N ALA A 278 -3.43 9.43 22.04
CA ALA A 278 -2.76 10.63 21.55
C ALA A 278 -1.57 10.91 22.49
N HIS A 279 -0.36 10.60 22.03
CA HIS A 279 0.89 11.07 22.63
C HIS A 279 1.41 12.25 21.83
#